data_AF-A0A1Y5U3Q6-F1
#
_entry.id   AF-A0A1Y5U3Q6-F1
#
_cell.length_a   1.000
_cell.length_b   1.000
_cell.length_c   1.000
_cell.angle_alpha   90.00
_cell.angle_beta   90.00
_cell.angle_gamma   90.00
#
_symmetry.space_group_name_H-M   'P 1'
#
loop_
_entity.id
_entity.type
_entity.pdbx_description
1 polymer ?
#
loop_
_entity_poly.entity_id
_entity_poly.type
_entity_poly.pdbx_seq_one_letter_code
_entity_poly.pdbx_strand_id
1 'polypeptide(L)'
;MSEDKQDEMLQALIDKMTPKLTEAVLGQIGAKVDERLTGIAKKNDQLLGELVKQKDHSSDLAARLASAEKVSNGGKFDAGAATSPVLLRKSDARSVAKYRAAKTEAEKRGVSLEIVADD
;
A
#
# COMPACT_ATOMS: atom_id res chain seq x y z
N MET A 1 21.09 -69.83 -20.55
CA MET A 1 19.99 -69.18 -19.79
C MET A 1 18.99 -68.71 -20.84
N SER A 2 17.77 -69.22 -20.84
CA SER A 2 16.72 -68.80 -21.78
C SER A 2 16.19 -67.42 -21.39
N GLU A 3 15.80 -66.61 -22.38
CA GLU A 3 15.19 -65.27 -22.20
C GLU A 3 14.02 -65.33 -21.21
N ASP A 4 13.21 -66.39 -21.25
CA ASP A 4 12.09 -66.61 -20.32
C ASP A 4 12.50 -66.55 -18.83
N LYS A 5 13.69 -67.04 -18.48
CA LYS A 5 14.19 -66.99 -17.09
C LYS A 5 14.68 -65.60 -16.70
N GLN A 6 15.17 -64.82 -17.67
CA GLN A 6 15.54 -63.43 -17.43
C GLN A 6 14.29 -62.57 -17.23
N ASP A 7 13.25 -62.81 -18.02
CA ASP A 7 11.95 -62.16 -17.87
C ASP A 7 11.27 -62.52 -16.55
N GLU A 8 11.32 -63.79 -16.13
CA GLU A 8 10.81 -64.22 -14.82
C GLU A 8 11.55 -63.54 -13.65
N MET A 9 12.88 -63.40 -13.74
CA MET A 9 13.67 -62.71 -12.72
C MET A 9 13.43 -61.20 -12.73
N LEU A 10 13.23 -60.59 -13.90
CA LEU A 10 12.88 -59.18 -14.04
C LEU A 10 11.49 -58.91 -13.47
N GLN A 11 10.50 -59.76 -13.76
CA GLN A 11 9.15 -59.64 -13.24
C GLN A 11 9.13 -59.82 -11.72
N ALA A 12 9.85 -60.81 -11.18
CA ALA A 12 9.98 -61.02 -9.74
C ALA A 12 10.71 -59.85 -9.03
N LEU A 13 11.62 -59.17 -9.72
CA LEU A 13 12.28 -57.97 -9.23
C LEU A 13 11.32 -56.78 -9.21
N ILE A 14 10.54 -56.59 -10.29
CA ILE A 14 9.52 -55.55 -10.40
C ILE A 14 8.46 -55.73 -9.31
N ASP A 15 7.96 -56.95 -9.10
CA ASP A 15 6.94 -57.23 -8.08
C ASP A 15 7.44 -56.95 -6.65
N LYS A 16 8.74 -57.16 -6.39
CA LYS A 16 9.36 -56.84 -5.09
C LYS A 16 9.68 -55.35 -4.93
N MET A 17 9.97 -54.65 -6.01
CA MET A 17 10.34 -53.23 -6.00
C MET A 17 9.11 -52.31 -6.00
N THR A 18 8.03 -52.73 -6.66
CA THR A 18 6.78 -51.98 -6.77
C THR A 18 6.23 -51.52 -5.41
N PRO A 19 6.05 -52.38 -4.38
CA PRO A 19 5.53 -51.94 -3.09
C PRO A 19 6.43 -50.89 -2.42
N LYS A 20 7.76 -51.06 -2.49
CA LYS A 20 8.73 -50.09 -1.93
C LYS A 20 8.74 -48.76 -2.68
N LEU A 21 8.59 -48.81 -4.00
CA LEU A 21 8.45 -47.61 -4.84
C LEU A 21 7.17 -46.87 -4.51
N THR A 22 6.03 -47.55 -4.40
CA THR A 22 4.77 -46.92 -3.99
C THR A 22 4.87 -46.30 -2.61
N GLU A 23 5.45 -46.99 -1.63
CA GLU A 23 5.58 -46.48 -0.25
C GLU A 23 6.49 -45.24 -0.18
N ALA A 24 7.63 -45.26 -0.88
CA ALA A 24 8.53 -44.11 -0.96
C ALA A 24 7.91 -42.93 -1.72
N VAL A 25 7.19 -43.19 -2.81
CA VAL A 25 6.51 -42.15 -3.61
C VAL A 25 5.35 -41.55 -2.82
N LEU A 26 4.54 -42.37 -2.14
CA LEU A 26 3.46 -41.89 -1.26
C LEU A 26 4.00 -41.05 -0.10
N GLY A 27 5.10 -41.48 0.54
CA GLY A 27 5.74 -40.70 1.59
C GLY A 27 6.27 -39.35 1.09
N GLN A 28 6.91 -39.32 -0.08
CA GLN A 28 7.40 -38.07 -0.69
C GLN A 28 6.27 -37.16 -1.16
N ILE A 29 5.18 -37.71 -1.69
CA ILE A 29 4.00 -36.93 -2.09
C ILE A 29 3.34 -36.33 -0.85
N GLY A 30 3.14 -37.12 0.22
CA GLY A 30 2.59 -36.63 1.48
C GLY A 30 3.41 -35.46 2.05
N ALA A 31 4.72 -35.64 2.18
CA ALA A 31 5.60 -34.58 2.69
C ALA A 31 5.57 -33.30 1.83
N LYS A 32 5.56 -33.43 0.49
CA LYS A 32 5.45 -32.27 -0.41
C LYS A 32 4.09 -31.60 -0.39
N VAL A 33 3.01 -32.37 -0.18
CA VAL A 33 1.66 -31.83 -0.04
C VAL A 33 1.53 -31.07 1.28
N ASP A 34 2.03 -31.63 2.38
CA ASP A 34 2.02 -30.98 3.70
C ASP A 34 2.86 -29.69 3.70
N GLU A 35 4.03 -29.70 3.07
CA GLU A 35 4.86 -28.50 2.91
C GLU A 35 4.12 -27.41 2.11
N ARG A 36 3.48 -27.80 1.00
CA ARG A 36 2.68 -26.87 0.19
C ARG A 36 1.45 -26.34 0.94
N LEU A 37 0.71 -27.20 1.64
CA LEU A 37 -0.45 -26.80 2.43
C LEU A 37 -0.05 -25.83 3.54
N THR A 38 1.05 -26.11 4.24
CA THR A 38 1.60 -25.22 5.27
C THR A 38 2.04 -23.88 4.68
N GLY A 39 2.69 -23.90 3.51
CA GLY A 39 3.07 -22.69 2.80
C GLY A 39 1.86 -21.86 2.34
N ILE A 40 0.79 -22.50 1.86
CA ILE A 40 -0.46 -21.85 1.46
C ILE A 40 -1.15 -21.23 2.68
N ALA A 41 -1.29 -21.98 3.78
CA ALA A 41 -1.89 -21.48 5.01
C ALA A 41 -1.15 -20.22 5.52
N LYS A 42 0.19 -20.27 5.58
CA LYS A 42 1.01 -19.12 5.98
C LYS A 42 0.83 -17.90 5.08
N LYS A 43 0.75 -18.10 3.77
CA LYS A 43 0.50 -17.00 2.81
C LYS A 43 -0.91 -16.43 2.96
N ASN A 44 -1.91 -17.28 3.19
CA ASN A 44 -3.27 -16.81 3.46
C ASN A 44 -3.32 -15.98 4.74
N ASP A 45 -2.67 -16.41 5.82
CA ASP A 45 -2.60 -15.64 7.07
C ASP A 45 -1.91 -14.28 6.87
N GLN A 46 -0.84 -14.25 6.06
CA GLN A 46 -0.17 -13.00 5.71
C GLN A 46 -1.08 -12.05 4.91
N LEU A 47 -1.72 -12.56 3.86
CA LEU A 47 -2.63 -11.77 3.02
C LEU A 47 -3.84 -11.27 3.81
N LEU A 48 -4.42 -12.10 4.68
CA LEU A 48 -5.49 -11.70 5.58
C LEU A 48 -5.01 -10.62 6.56
N GLY A 49 -3.81 -10.75 7.10
CA GLY A 49 -3.20 -9.72 7.95
C GLY A 49 -2.95 -8.39 7.23
N GLU A 50 -2.49 -8.45 5.97
CA GLU A 50 -2.31 -7.26 5.12
C GLU A 50 -3.64 -6.59 4.77
N LEU A 51 -4.68 -7.36 4.46
CA LEU A 51 -6.02 -6.84 4.21
C LEU A 51 -6.63 -6.16 5.44
N VAL A 52 -6.43 -6.72 6.63
CA VAL A 52 -6.85 -6.09 7.89
C VAL A 52 -6.11 -4.76 8.08
N LYS A 53 -4.78 -4.74 7.93
CA LYS A 53 -3.98 -3.50 8.01
C LYS A 53 -4.40 -2.46 6.98
N GLN A 54 -4.68 -2.87 5.74
CA GLN A 54 -5.18 -1.98 4.70
C GLN A 54 -6.55 -1.42 5.03
N LYS A 55 -7.46 -2.24 5.58
CA LYS A 55 -8.78 -1.78 6.03
C LYS A 55 -8.64 -0.78 7.18
N ASP A 56 -7.76 -1.03 8.14
CA ASP A 56 -7.51 -0.10 9.24
C ASP A 56 -6.95 1.23 8.73
N HIS A 57 -5.97 1.20 7.82
CA HIS A 57 -5.46 2.40 7.16
C HIS A 57 -6.50 3.12 6.30
N SER A 58 -7.37 2.40 5.59
CA SER A 58 -8.46 3.00 4.82
C SER A 58 -9.51 3.62 5.73
N SER A 59 -9.78 3.02 6.90
CA SER A 59 -10.71 3.58 7.88
C SER A 59 -10.13 4.82 8.56
N ASP A 60 -8.82 4.82 8.86
CA ASP A 60 -8.12 5.99 9.41
C ASP A 60 -8.06 7.11 8.36
N LEU A 61 -7.81 6.79 7.09
CA LEU A 61 -7.84 7.77 6.00
C LEU A 61 -9.25 8.35 5.82
N ALA A 62 -10.30 7.51 5.82
CA ALA A 62 -11.69 7.96 5.73
C ALA A 62 -12.11 8.79 6.95
N ALA A 63 -11.68 8.41 8.16
CA ALA A 63 -11.91 9.19 9.37
C ALA A 63 -11.17 10.53 9.34
N ARG A 64 -9.93 10.56 8.83
CA ARG A 64 -9.15 11.80 8.63
C ARG A 64 -9.77 12.70 7.57
N LEU A 65 -10.27 12.14 6.45
CA LEU A 65 -11.00 12.89 5.43
C LEU A 65 -12.31 13.45 5.99
N ALA A 66 -13.11 12.64 6.70
CA ALA A 66 -14.34 13.12 7.33
C ALA A 66 -14.06 14.20 8.39
N SER A 67 -12.91 14.12 9.09
CA SER A 67 -12.46 15.15 10.03
C SER A 67 -12.03 16.42 9.30
N ALA A 68 -11.30 16.30 8.18
CA ALA A 68 -10.89 17.42 7.35
C ALA A 68 -12.09 18.11 6.66
N GLU A 69 -13.08 17.35 6.20
CA GLU A 69 -14.33 17.87 5.63
C GLU A 69 -15.18 18.60 6.68
N LYS A 70 -15.22 18.12 7.93
CA LYS A 70 -15.90 18.83 9.03
C LYS A 70 -15.19 20.15 9.39
N VAL A 71 -13.86 20.20 9.29
CA VAL A 71 -13.10 21.45 9.46
C VAL A 71 -13.32 22.40 8.27
N SER A 72 -13.42 21.86 7.05
CA SER A 72 -13.68 22.63 5.82
C SER A 72 -15.11 23.19 5.74
N ASN A 73 -16.12 22.45 6.19
CA ASN A 73 -17.52 22.90 6.18
C ASN A 73 -17.85 23.90 7.31
N GLY A 74 -16.95 24.10 8.28
CA GLY A 74 -17.08 25.11 9.33
C GLY A 74 -16.31 26.40 9.06
N GLY A 75 -15.41 26.40 8.07
CA GLY A 75 -14.60 27.56 7.73
C GLY A 75 -14.03 27.40 6.34
N LYS A 76 -14.50 28.25 5.41
CA LYS A 76 -13.99 28.45 4.05
C LYS A 76 -12.54 27.97 3.88
N PHE A 77 -12.37 26.73 3.47
CA PHE A 77 -11.05 26.21 3.12
C PHE A 77 -10.85 26.45 1.63
N ASP A 78 -10.42 27.67 1.30
CA ASP A 78 -9.90 27.99 -0.03
C ASP A 78 -8.62 27.18 -0.23
N ALA A 79 -8.74 26.01 -0.87
CA ALA A 79 -7.63 25.14 -1.23
C ALA A 79 -6.64 25.77 -2.25
N GLY A 80 -6.80 27.07 -2.58
CA GLY A 80 -5.84 27.90 -3.31
C GLY A 80 -5.02 28.86 -2.43
N ALA A 81 -5.26 28.91 -1.11
CA ALA A 81 -4.69 29.93 -0.22
C ALA A 81 -3.22 29.68 0.20
N ALA A 82 -2.65 28.50 -0.08
CA ALA A 82 -1.27 28.19 0.32
C ALA A 82 -0.20 28.72 -0.66
N THR A 83 -0.60 29.21 -1.83
CA THR A 83 0.33 29.75 -2.85
C THR A 83 -0.11 31.10 -3.43
N SER A 84 -1.27 31.61 -3.04
CA SER A 84 -1.76 32.89 -3.56
C SER A 84 -0.98 34.05 -2.93
N PRO A 85 -0.45 34.99 -3.75
CA PRO A 85 0.27 36.15 -3.25
C PRO A 85 -0.63 37.02 -2.37
N VAL A 86 -0.04 37.68 -1.37
CA VAL A 86 -0.76 38.69 -0.58
C VAL A 86 -1.03 39.87 -1.49
N LEU A 87 -2.30 40.19 -1.71
CA LEU A 87 -2.71 41.29 -2.56
C LEU A 87 -2.84 42.58 -1.74
N LEU A 88 -2.10 43.62 -2.10
CA LEU A 88 -2.22 44.96 -1.53
C LEU A 88 -2.71 45.94 -2.59
N ARG A 89 -3.74 46.70 -2.29
CA ARG A 89 -4.23 47.74 -3.21
C ARG A 89 -3.21 48.86 -3.40
N LYS A 90 -3.18 49.47 -4.58
CA LYS A 90 -2.23 50.53 -4.94
C LYS A 90 -2.35 51.76 -4.02
N SER A 91 -3.56 52.11 -3.59
CA SER A 91 -3.85 53.14 -2.60
C SER A 91 -3.22 52.83 -1.24
N ASP A 92 -3.34 51.58 -0.79
CA ASP A 92 -2.80 51.11 0.49
C ASP A 92 -1.29 50.89 0.47
N ALA A 93 -0.73 50.53 -0.69
CA ALA A 93 0.71 50.42 -0.91
C ALA A 93 1.44 51.77 -0.78
N ARG A 94 0.74 52.90 -0.92
CA ARG A 94 1.30 54.24 -0.65
C ARG A 94 1.46 54.53 0.84
N SER A 95 0.81 53.77 1.72
CA SER A 95 0.96 53.90 3.17
C SER A 95 2.07 52.99 3.67
N VAL A 96 3.12 53.58 4.26
CA VAL A 96 4.28 52.84 4.81
C VAL A 96 3.86 51.82 5.87
N ALA A 97 2.88 52.16 6.70
CA ALA A 97 2.39 51.28 7.76
C ALA A 97 1.68 50.04 7.18
N LYS A 98 0.78 50.25 6.20
CA LYS A 98 0.03 49.16 5.56
C LYS A 98 0.93 48.26 4.72
N TYR A 99 1.88 48.85 4.00
CA TYR A 99 2.88 48.10 3.23
C TYR A 99 3.73 47.19 4.12
N ARG A 100 4.23 47.70 5.26
CA ARG A 100 5.02 46.90 6.20
C ARG A 100 4.21 45.75 6.80
N ALA A 101 2.97 46.01 7.20
CA ALA A 101 2.08 44.99 7.72
C ALA A 101 1.83 43.86 6.70
N ALA A 102 1.51 44.23 5.45
CA ALA A 102 1.28 43.27 4.37
C ALA A 102 2.56 42.49 4.01
N LYS A 103 3.73 43.14 4.05
CA LYS A 103 5.02 42.47 3.83
C LYS A 103 5.33 41.45 4.91
N THR A 104 5.14 41.79 6.18
CA THR A 104 5.33 40.85 7.30
C THR A 104 4.34 39.69 7.22
N GLU A 105 3.11 39.95 6.77
CA GLU A 105 2.10 38.90 6.54
C GLU A 105 2.50 37.96 5.39
N ALA A 106 3.03 38.50 4.29
CA ALA A 106 3.54 37.74 3.16
C ALA A 106 4.75 36.87 3.55
N GLU A 107 5.71 37.44 4.31
CA GLU A 107 6.87 36.71 4.85
C GLU A 107 6.45 35.60 5.82
N LYS A 108 5.48 35.86 6.71
CA LYS A 108 4.95 34.87 7.66
C LYS A 108 4.24 33.71 6.94
N ARG A 109 3.63 33.98 5.79
CA ARG A 109 2.95 33.00 4.94
C ARG A 109 3.89 32.34 3.92
N GLY A 110 5.12 32.83 3.76
CA GLY A 110 6.08 32.32 2.77
C GLY A 110 5.68 32.59 1.31
N VAL A 111 4.84 33.61 1.07
CA VAL A 111 4.32 33.97 -0.27
C VAL A 111 4.77 35.37 -0.68
N SER A 112 4.70 35.70 -1.96
CA SER A 112 5.04 37.04 -2.48
C SER A 112 3.93 38.07 -2.23
N LEU A 113 4.31 39.35 -2.14
CA LEU A 113 3.39 40.49 -2.05
C LEU A 113 3.17 41.06 -3.45
N GLU A 114 1.92 41.16 -3.89
CA GLU A 114 1.54 41.73 -5.19
C GLU A 114 0.69 42.98 -4.99
N ILE A 115 1.02 44.06 -5.72
CA ILE A 115 0.29 45.33 -5.66
C ILE A 115 -0.70 45.39 -6.81
N VAL A 116 -1.99 45.36 -6.49
CA VAL A 116 -3.09 45.38 -7.47
C VAL A 116 -3.63 46.80 -7.65
N ALA A 117 -4.07 47.15 -8.86
CA ALA A 117 -4.72 48.43 -9.14
C ALA A 117 -6.00 48.60 -8.28
N ASP A 118 -6.29 49.83 -7.88
CA ASP A 118 -7.63 50.17 -7.39
C ASP A 118 -8.52 50.33 -8.63
N ASP A 119 -9.50 49.44 -8.79
CA ASP A 119 -10.66 49.71 -9.66
C ASP A 119 -11.50 50.86 -9.06
#